data_AF-A0AAD9DKR1-F1
#
_entry.id   AF-A0AAD9DKR1-F1
#
_cell.length_a   1.000
_cell.length_b   1.000
_cell.length_c   1.000
_cell.angle_alpha   90.00
_cell.angle_beta   90.00
_cell.angle_gamma   90.00
#
_symmetry.space_group_name_H-M   'P 1'
#
loop_
_entity.id
_entity.type
_entity.pdbx_description
1 polymer ?
#
loop_
_entity_poly.entity_id
_entity_poly.type
_entity_poly.pdbx_seq_one_letter_code
_entity_poly.pdbx_strand_id
1 'polypeptide(L)'
;MRMLCWSLFFPFLALPRVRDLMRSGVLQQTEKPVWFDVYTAFPPLREPVYVRPVRPVRPVRIVRMDAKDTVPEILYKEDEIRA
;
A
#
# COMPACT_ATOMS: atom_id res chain seq x y z
N MET A 1 -22.34 -21.61 -15.01
CA MET A 1 -22.39 -20.27 -14.36
C MET A 1 -20.98 -19.75 -14.14
N ARG A 2 -20.64 -18.62 -14.75
CA ARG A 2 -19.29 -18.02 -14.70
C ARG A 2 -19.12 -17.29 -13.37
N MET A 3 -18.20 -17.76 -12.54
CA MET A 3 -17.56 -16.97 -11.47
C MET A 3 -16.82 -15.82 -12.13
N LEU A 4 -17.51 -14.72 -12.39
CA LEU A 4 -16.89 -13.48 -12.82
C LEU A 4 -16.32 -12.77 -11.59
N CYS A 5 -15.03 -13.02 -11.38
CA CYS A 5 -14.04 -12.00 -11.11
C CYS A 5 -14.35 -11.04 -9.94
N TRP A 6 -14.17 -11.52 -8.71
CA TRP A 6 -14.03 -10.62 -7.55
C TRP A 6 -12.63 -9.95 -7.49
N SER A 7 -11.78 -10.14 -8.50
CA SER A 7 -10.38 -9.67 -8.54
C SER A 7 -10.23 -8.16 -8.81
N LEU A 8 -11.32 -7.42 -8.99
CA LEU A 8 -11.29 -5.96 -9.20
C LEU A 8 -11.53 -5.14 -7.93
N PHE A 9 -11.79 -5.77 -6.78
CA PHE A 9 -11.96 -5.07 -5.50
C PHE A 9 -10.60 -4.81 -4.82
N PHE A 10 -9.70 -4.10 -5.52
CA PHE A 10 -8.49 -3.55 -4.92
C PHE A 10 -8.56 -2.02 -5.01
N PRO A 11 -8.91 -1.31 -3.91
CA PRO A 11 -9.08 0.14 -3.92
C PRO A 11 -7.74 0.92 -3.99
N PHE A 12 -6.60 0.22 -3.94
CA PHE A 12 -5.26 0.79 -3.82
C PHE A 12 -4.59 1.09 -5.18
N LEU A 13 -5.34 1.53 -6.19
CA LEU A 13 -4.78 1.97 -7.49
C LEU A 13 -5.67 3.05 -8.16
N ALA A 14 -6.48 3.74 -7.37
CA ALA A 14 -7.58 4.57 -7.86
C ALA A 14 -7.13 5.84 -8.61
N LEU A 15 -5.96 6.40 -8.29
CA LEU A 15 -5.57 7.73 -8.75
C LEU A 15 -5.00 7.81 -10.16
N PRO A 16 -3.95 7.05 -10.50
CA PRO A 16 -3.48 7.03 -11.88
C PRO A 16 -4.62 6.58 -12.81
N ARG A 17 -5.45 5.60 -12.38
CA ARG A 17 -6.62 5.16 -13.14
C ARG A 17 -7.64 6.26 -13.39
N VAL A 18 -8.09 6.98 -12.35
CA VAL A 18 -9.08 8.06 -12.51
C VAL A 18 -8.50 9.21 -13.33
N ARG A 19 -7.22 9.54 -13.14
CA ARG A 19 -6.52 10.53 -13.96
C ARG A 19 -6.49 10.13 -15.44
N ASP A 20 -6.17 8.87 -15.73
CA ASP A 20 -6.08 8.37 -17.11
C ASP A 20 -7.45 8.28 -17.77
N LEU A 21 -8.51 7.95 -17.02
CA LEU A 21 -9.90 7.97 -17.50
C LEU A 21 -10.39 9.38 -17.83
N MET A 22 -10.00 10.39 -17.04
CA MET A 22 -10.30 11.79 -17.37
C MET A 22 -9.52 12.28 -18.59
N ARG A 23 -8.26 11.84 -18.75
CA ARG A 23 -7.42 12.18 -19.92
C ARG A 23 -7.92 11.55 -21.21
N SER A 24 -8.44 10.32 -21.15
CA SER A 24 -9.00 9.62 -22.30
C SER A 24 -10.41 10.09 -22.67
N GLY A 25 -11.00 10.99 -21.87
CA GLY A 25 -12.35 11.52 -22.10
C GLY A 25 -13.48 10.54 -21.77
N VAL A 26 -13.16 9.37 -21.19
CA VAL A 26 -14.16 8.39 -20.74
C VAL A 26 -14.91 8.92 -19.51
N LEU A 27 -14.20 9.63 -18.63
CA LEU A 27 -14.78 10.29 -17.46
C LEU A 27 -14.79 11.81 -17.70
N GLN A 28 -15.98 12.40 -17.77
CA GLN A 28 -16.10 13.84 -17.98
C GLN A 28 -15.58 14.61 -16.76
N GLN A 29 -15.02 15.80 -16.96
CA GLN A 29 -14.54 16.63 -15.84
C GLN A 29 -15.65 16.99 -14.84
N THR A 30 -16.91 17.00 -15.29
CA THR A 30 -18.12 17.18 -14.49
C THR A 30 -18.41 16.01 -13.55
N GLU A 31 -18.01 14.79 -13.92
CA GLU A 31 -18.19 13.56 -13.13
C GLU A 31 -17.00 13.27 -12.22
N LYS A 32 -16.10 14.25 -12.06
CA LYS A 32 -14.92 14.14 -11.23
C LYS A 32 -15.32 13.82 -9.77
N PRO A 33 -14.71 12.78 -9.16
CA PRO A 33 -15.00 12.44 -7.78
C PRO A 33 -14.59 13.56 -6.82
N VAL A 34 -15.41 13.85 -5.81
CA VAL A 34 -15.16 14.89 -4.80
C VAL A 34 -13.79 14.73 -4.12
N TRP A 35 -13.35 13.49 -3.87
CA TRP A 35 -12.07 13.21 -3.22
C TRP A 35 -10.85 13.50 -4.10
N PHE A 36 -11.00 13.61 -5.44
CA PHE A 36 -9.86 13.79 -6.34
C PHE A 36 -9.16 15.12 -6.09
N ASP A 37 -9.93 16.19 -5.84
CA ASP A 37 -9.38 17.52 -5.55
C ASP A 37 -8.52 17.53 -4.28
N VAL A 38 -9.04 16.91 -3.21
CA VAL A 38 -8.33 16.78 -1.94
C VAL A 38 -7.00 16.04 -2.15
N TYR A 39 -7.02 14.95 -2.91
CA TYR A 39 -5.81 14.18 -3.16
C TYR A 39 -4.81 14.95 -4.05
N THR A 40 -5.27 15.72 -5.03
CA THR A 40 -4.37 16.56 -5.84
C THR A 40 -3.76 17.71 -5.07
N ALA A 41 -4.48 18.28 -4.09
CA ALA A 41 -3.97 19.34 -3.23
C ALA A 41 -2.97 18.80 -2.19
N PHE A 42 -3.23 17.60 -1.66
CA PHE A 42 -2.43 16.97 -0.62
C PHE A 42 -1.98 15.56 -1.05
N PRO A 43 -0.97 15.46 -1.94
CA PRO A 43 -0.45 14.17 -2.37
C PRO A 43 0.22 13.46 -1.18
N PRO A 44 0.07 12.13 -1.04
CA PRO A 44 0.75 11.37 0.00
C PRO A 44 2.25 11.24 -0.31
N LEU A 45 3.03 11.03 0.75
CA LEU A 45 4.48 10.83 0.67
C LEU A 45 4.89 9.65 -0.23
N ARG A 46 4.08 8.59 -0.25
CA ARG A 46 4.30 7.40 -1.07
C ARG A 46 3.04 7.08 -1.86
N GLU A 47 3.22 6.79 -3.14
CA GLU A 47 2.11 6.40 -3.99
C GLU A 47 1.49 5.08 -3.49
N PRO A 48 0.16 5.01 -3.35
CA PRO A 48 -0.54 3.80 -2.93
C PRO A 48 -0.56 2.85 -4.13
N VAL A 49 0.56 2.16 -4.34
CA VAL A 49 0.67 1.07 -5.31
C VAL A 49 0.58 -0.24 -4.55
N TYR A 50 -0.21 -1.17 -5.07
CA TYR A 50 -0.22 -2.52 -4.53
C TYR A 50 1.17 -3.15 -4.68
N VAL A 51 1.83 -3.38 -3.55
CA VAL A 51 3.06 -4.15 -3.48
C VAL A 51 2.71 -5.50 -2.91
N ARG A 52 2.94 -6.56 -3.69
CA ARG A 52 2.79 -7.93 -3.18
C ARG A 52 3.76 -8.09 -2.00
N PRO A 53 3.28 -8.45 -0.79
CA PRO A 53 4.18 -8.70 0.31
C PRO A 53 5.08 -9.86 -0.08
N VAL A 54 6.38 -9.58 -0.20
CA VAL A 54 7.39 -10.63 -0.28
C VAL A 54 7.43 -11.23 1.12
N ARG A 55 6.75 -12.36 1.32
CA ARG A 55 6.78 -13.05 2.61
C ARG A 55 8.26 -13.31 2.95
N PRO A 56 8.84 -12.75 4.03
CA PRO A 56 9.91 -13.45 4.68
C PRO A 56 9.25 -14.72 5.22
N VAL A 57 9.51 -15.84 4.56
CA VAL A 57 9.09 -17.14 5.09
C VAL A 57 9.74 -17.27 6.45
N ARG A 58 8.96 -17.12 7.51
CA ARG A 58 9.28 -17.75 8.79
C ARG A 58 7.97 -18.23 9.40
N PRO A 59 7.78 -19.53 9.65
CA PRO A 59 8.01 -20.00 10.99
C PRO A 59 9.51 -19.91 11.28
N VAL A 60 9.84 -19.33 12.43
CA VAL A 60 11.07 -19.53 13.19
C VAL A 60 12.06 -20.53 12.56
N ARG A 61 13.28 -20.05 12.24
CA ARG A 61 14.45 -20.85 11.80
C ARG A 61 14.14 -21.62 10.50
N ILE A 62 14.48 -21.09 9.33
CA ILE A 62 15.61 -21.61 8.53
C ILE A 62 15.83 -20.61 7.39
N VAL A 63 17.03 -20.01 7.38
CA VAL A 63 17.82 -19.58 6.21
C VAL A 63 17.21 -18.50 5.30
N ARG A 64 17.40 -17.23 5.70
CA ARG A 64 18.29 -16.32 4.99
C ARG A 64 19.26 -15.78 6.04
N MET A 65 20.54 -16.17 5.96
CA MET A 65 21.56 -15.98 7.01
C MET A 65 22.03 -14.52 7.17
N ASP A 66 21.38 -13.58 6.48
CA ASP A 66 21.94 -12.26 6.19
C ASP A 66 20.87 -11.19 5.98
N ALA A 67 19.58 -11.55 5.94
CA ALA A 67 18.49 -10.59 6.01
C ALA A 67 18.30 -10.15 7.48
N LYS A 68 19.21 -9.30 7.95
CA LYS A 68 19.08 -8.63 9.24
C LYS A 68 17.88 -7.68 9.13
N ASP A 69 16.93 -7.79 10.06
CA ASP A 69 15.80 -6.86 10.11
C ASP A 69 16.35 -5.43 10.19
N THR A 70 15.82 -4.53 9.35
CA THR A 70 16.29 -3.14 9.28
C THR A 70 16.00 -2.38 10.57
N VAL A 71 15.01 -2.84 11.33
CA VAL A 71 14.55 -2.19 12.56
C VAL A 71 15.32 -2.77 13.75
N PRO A 72 16.05 -1.94 14.53
CA PRO A 72 16.72 -2.39 15.74
C PRO A 72 15.71 -2.69 16.85
N GLU A 73 16.16 -3.47 17.83
CA GLU A 73 15.39 -3.71 19.04
C GLU A 73 15.24 -2.41 19.85
N ILE A 74 14.04 -2.19 20.39
CA ILE A 74 13.73 -1.01 21.19
C ILE A 74 13.92 -1.41 22.66
N LEU A 75 15.07 -1.05 23.23
CA LEU A 75 15.40 -1.27 24.63
C LEU A 75 15.61 0.06 25.34
N TYR A 76 15.03 0.19 26.52
CA TYR A 76 15.15 1.36 27.37
C TYR A 76 15.97 1.05 28.62
N LYS A 77 16.49 2.09 29.29
CA LYS A 77 17.27 1.92 30.52
C LYS A 77 16.41 1.37 31.67
N GLU A 78 15.13 1.70 31.66
CA GLU A 78 14.16 1.25 32.65
C GLU A 78 13.88 -0.26 32.53
N ASP A 79 14.12 -0.86 31.37
CA ASP A 79 13.91 -2.29 31.16
C ASP A 79 14.92 -3.13 31.95
N GLU A 80 16.11 -2.60 32.25
CA GLU A 80 17.11 -3.23 33.12
C GLU A 80 16.63 -3.36 34.57
N ILE A 81 15.80 -2.41 35.02
CA ILE A 81 15.30 -2.35 36.41
C ILE A 81 14.06 -3.23 36.59
N ARG A 82 13.35 -3.54 35.51
CA ARG A 82 12.08 -4.31 35.52
C ARG A 82 12.25 -5.82 35.33
N ALA A 83 13.43 -6.27 34.92
CA ALA A 83 13.77 -7.68 34.71
C ALA A 83 13.97 -8.42 36.04
#